data_AF-A0A7C3LAQ3-F1
#
_entry.id   AF-A0A7C3LAQ3-F1
#
_cell.length_a   1.000
_cell.length_b   1.000
_cell.length_c   1.000
_cell.angle_alpha   90.00
_cell.angle_beta   90.00
_cell.angle_gamma   90.00
#
_symmetry.space_group_name_H-M   'P 1'
#
loop_
_entity.id
_entity.type
_entity.pdbx_description
1 polymer ?
#
loop_
_entity_poly.entity_id
_entity_poly.type
_entity_poly.pdbx_seq_one_letter_code
_entity_poly.pdbx_strand_id
1 'polypeptide(L)'
;MHTSMRARGFVAHADMKTLRIYGHFIGTLLVRSFERTERVYKAMLSKGYQGELRLLVAFRSEADDYVKAGVVILLAVIMMYSDLNGALSPAEEGWY
;
A
#
# COMPACT_ATOMS: atom_id res chain seq x y z
N MET A 1 -17.50 -7.36 1.42
CA MET A 1 -18.78 -6.75 0.97
C MET A 1 -18.83 -6.48 -0.54
N HIS A 2 -17.76 -5.97 -1.17
CA HIS A 2 -17.73 -5.88 -2.64
C HIS A 2 -17.90 -7.25 -3.33
N THR A 3 -17.21 -8.28 -2.85
CA THR A 3 -17.35 -9.66 -3.34
C THR A 3 -18.77 -10.20 -3.20
N SER A 4 -19.47 -9.88 -2.10
CA SER A 4 -20.87 -10.29 -1.90
C SER A 4 -21.86 -9.53 -2.78
N MET A 5 -21.56 -8.29 -3.16
CA MET A 5 -22.36 -7.56 -4.15
C MET A 5 -22.20 -8.17 -5.54
N ARG A 6 -20.96 -8.48 -5.96
CA ARG A 6 -20.71 -9.17 -7.23
C ARG A 6 -21.31 -10.57 -7.27
N ALA A 7 -21.26 -11.32 -6.18
CA ALA A 7 -21.91 -12.64 -6.07
C ALA A 7 -23.44 -12.57 -6.21
N ARG A 8 -24.06 -11.42 -5.93
CA ARG A 8 -25.49 -11.17 -6.15
C ARG A 8 -25.80 -10.59 -7.54
N GLY A 9 -24.84 -10.63 -8.47
CA GLY A 9 -25.01 -10.14 -9.84
C GLY A 9 -24.97 -8.62 -9.99
N PHE A 10 -24.45 -7.88 -9.00
CA PHE A 10 -24.30 -6.44 -9.12
C PHE A 10 -23.24 -6.07 -10.17
N VAL A 11 -23.66 -5.33 -11.20
CA VAL A 11 -22.79 -4.76 -12.24
C VAL A 11 -22.87 -3.23 -12.15
N ALA A 12 -21.72 -2.59 -11.93
CA ALA A 12 -21.64 -1.14 -11.79
C ALA A 12 -21.86 -0.44 -13.14
N HIS A 13 -22.78 0.51 -13.17
CA HIS A 13 -23.06 1.39 -14.30
C HIS A 13 -23.07 2.85 -13.83
N ALA A 14 -22.79 3.81 -14.71
CA ALA A 14 -22.85 5.25 -14.41
C ALA A 14 -24.30 5.77 -14.37
N ASP A 15 -25.11 5.19 -13.48
CA ASP A 15 -26.52 5.52 -13.27
C ASP A 15 -26.78 5.86 -11.79
N MET A 16 -27.81 6.67 -11.54
CA MET A 16 -28.24 7.11 -10.22
C MET A 16 -28.64 5.93 -9.31
N LYS A 17 -29.21 4.85 -9.88
CA LYS A 17 -29.54 3.63 -9.14
C LYS A 17 -28.28 2.95 -8.58
N THR A 18 -27.22 2.90 -9.37
CA THR A 18 -25.92 2.35 -8.96
C THR A 18 -25.33 3.20 -7.83
N LEU A 19 -25.40 4.54 -7.94
CA LEU A 19 -24.93 5.45 -6.90
C LEU A 19 -25.67 5.25 -5.57
N ARG A 20 -26.99 5.04 -5.61
CA ARG A 20 -27.79 4.75 -4.42
C ARG A 20 -27.37 3.45 -3.74
N ILE A 21 -27.07 2.40 -4.51
CA ILE A 21 -26.59 1.11 -3.98
C ILE A 21 -25.20 1.29 -3.35
N TYR A 22 -24.30 2.02 -4.00
CA TYR A 22 -23.01 2.37 -3.41
C TYR A 22 -23.15 3.17 -2.12
N GLY A 23 -24.07 4.13 -2.06
CA GLY A 23 -24.34 4.89 -0.83
C GLY A 23 -24.74 3.99 0.33
N HIS A 24 -25.63 3.01 0.09
CA HIS A 24 -26.02 2.04 1.13
C HIS A 24 -24.84 1.15 1.54
N PHE A 25 -24.07 0.67 0.56
CA PHE A 25 -22.88 -0.13 0.82
C PHE A 25 -21.86 0.64 1.68
N ILE A 26 -21.50 1.86 1.28
CA ILE A 26 -20.56 2.72 2.01
C ILE A 26 -21.09 3.03 3.41
N GLY A 27 -22.39 3.33 3.54
CA GLY A 27 -23.02 3.58 4.84
C GLY A 27 -22.86 2.40 5.79
N THR A 28 -23.18 1.18 5.33
CA THR A 28 -22.99 -0.03 6.16
C THR A 28 -21.54 -0.32 6.48
N LEU A 29 -20.61 -0.04 5.56
CA LEU A 29 -19.18 -0.20 5.79
C LEU A 29 -18.67 0.77 6.86
N LEU A 30 -19.10 2.03 6.81
CA LEU A 30 -18.72 3.07 7.74
C LEU A 30 -19.17 2.73 9.16
N VAL A 31 -20.45 2.39 9.35
CA VAL A 31 -21.02 2.02 10.66
C VAL A 31 -20.26 0.82 11.24
N ARG A 32 -20.06 -0.24 10.46
CA ARG A 32 -19.35 -1.44 10.95
C ARG A 32 -17.89 -1.18 11.28
N SER A 33 -17.22 -0.33 10.49
CA SER A 33 -15.83 0.06 10.75
C SER A 33 -15.73 0.82 12.07
N PHE A 34 -16.66 1.75 12.31
CA PHE A 34 -16.71 2.53 13.55
C PHE A 34 -16.95 1.63 14.77
N GLU A 35 -17.98 0.79 14.75
CA GLU A 35 -18.27 -0.16 15.85
C GLU A 35 -17.09 -1.10 16.13
N ARG A 36 -16.39 -1.55 15.08
CA ARG A 36 -15.19 -2.37 15.24
C ARG A 36 -14.10 -1.59 15.95
N THR A 37 -13.82 -0.36 15.53
CA THR A 37 -12.80 0.49 16.17
C THR A 37 -13.16 0.78 17.63
N GLU A 38 -14.43 1.01 17.94
CA GLU A 38 -14.88 1.20 19.32
C GLU A 38 -14.63 -0.04 20.19
N ARG A 39 -14.92 -1.25 19.68
CA ARG A 39 -14.60 -2.50 20.39
C ARG A 39 -13.11 -2.66 20.62
N VAL A 40 -12.29 -2.35 19.61
CA VAL A 40 -10.82 -2.39 19.75
C VAL A 40 -10.36 -1.35 20.78
N TYR A 41 -10.91 -0.13 20.75
CA TYR A 41 -10.60 0.92 21.71
C TYR A 41 -10.95 0.54 23.15
N LYS A 42 -12.12 -0.05 23.37
CA LYS A 42 -12.52 -0.59 24.68
C LYS A 42 -11.54 -1.67 25.17
N ALA A 43 -11.10 -2.56 24.28
CA ALA A 43 -10.08 -3.57 24.61
C ALA A 43 -8.68 -2.96 24.84
N MET A 44 -8.35 -1.84 24.20
CA MET A 44 -7.14 -1.08 24.48
C MET A 44 -7.21 -0.44 25.88
N LEU A 45 -8.34 0.17 26.23
CA LEU A 45 -8.57 0.73 27.57
C LEU A 45 -8.41 -0.33 28.67
N SER A 46 -8.97 -1.53 28.50
CA SER A 46 -8.83 -2.61 29.49
C SER A 46 -7.39 -3.08 29.67
N LYS A 47 -6.51 -2.83 28.71
CA LYS A 47 -5.06 -3.13 28.77
C LYS A 47 -4.23 -1.96 29.30
N GLY A 48 -4.87 -0.85 29.69
CA GLY A 48 -4.18 0.34 30.23
C GLY A 48 -3.73 1.35 29.16
N TYR A 49 -4.44 1.46 28.03
CA TYR A 49 -4.15 2.47 27.02
C TYR A 49 -4.28 3.90 27.58
N GLN A 50 -3.22 4.69 27.48
CA GLN A 50 -3.10 6.05 28.05
C GLN A 50 -3.28 7.18 27.02
N GLY A 51 -3.81 6.88 25.83
CA GLY A 51 -3.97 7.87 24.75
C GLY A 51 -2.87 7.81 23.70
N GLU A 52 -1.76 7.12 23.97
CA GLU A 52 -0.67 6.92 23.01
C GLU A 52 -0.68 5.52 22.40
N LEU A 53 -0.65 5.44 21.07
CA LEU A 53 -0.47 4.21 20.32
C LEU A 53 0.97 3.71 20.49
N ARG A 54 1.16 2.76 21.42
CA ARG A 54 2.43 2.05 21.55
C ARG A 54 2.51 0.98 20.47
N LEU A 55 3.30 1.23 19.43
CA LEU A 55 3.61 0.22 18.43
C LEU A 55 4.45 -0.89 19.09
N LEU A 56 4.06 -2.14 18.85
CA LEU A 56 4.81 -3.33 19.29
C LEU A 56 6.19 -3.44 18.61
N VAL A 57 6.34 -2.83 17.44
CA VAL A 57 7.59 -2.79 16.70
C VAL A 57 8.01 -1.32 16.60
N ALA A 58 9.13 -0.99 17.24
CA ALA A 58 9.81 0.26 16.95
C ALA A 58 10.40 0.13 15.54
N PHE A 59 9.94 0.96 14.60
CA PHE A 59 10.59 1.11 13.31
C PHE A 59 11.95 1.79 13.54
N ARG A 60 12.97 1.00 13.88
CA ARG A 60 14.36 1.44 13.88
C ARG A 60 14.91 1.18 12.49
N SER A 61 15.28 2.24 11.79
CA SER A 61 16.21 2.14 10.66
C SER A 61 17.50 1.56 11.20
N GLU A 62 17.75 0.29 10.92
CA GLU A 62 18.93 -0.40 11.38
C GLU A 62 20.08 -0.11 10.42
N ALA A 63 21.33 -0.25 10.86
CA ALA A 63 22.49 0.06 10.00
C ALA A 63 22.48 -0.74 8.68
N ASP A 64 21.85 -1.92 8.69
CA ASP A 64 21.61 -2.75 7.51
C ASP A 64 20.74 -2.06 6.44
N ASP A 65 19.79 -1.21 6.83
CA ASP A 65 18.97 -0.45 5.87
C ASP A 65 19.81 0.58 5.10
N TYR A 66 20.78 1.20 5.77
CA TYR A 66 21.72 2.13 5.12
C TYR A 66 22.71 1.40 4.21
N VAL A 67 23.16 0.20 4.60
CA VAL A 67 24.03 -0.63 3.74
C VAL A 67 23.26 -1.04 2.48
N LYS A 68 22.02 -1.53 2.61
CA LYS A 68 21.17 -1.87 1.46
C LYS A 68 20.93 -0.66 0.56
N ALA A 69 20.64 0.50 1.13
CA ALA A 69 20.48 1.74 0.37
C ALA A 69 21.76 2.10 -0.40
N GLY A 70 22.92 2.01 0.26
CA GLY A 70 24.23 2.24 -0.36
C GLY A 70 24.52 1.28 -1.51
N VAL A 71 24.24 -0.03 -1.35
CA VAL A 71 24.40 -1.03 -2.41
C VAL A 71 23.52 -0.71 -3.61
N VAL A 72 22.25 -0.34 -3.39
CA VAL A 72 21.33 0.01 -4.49
C VAL A 72 21.81 1.24 -5.24
N ILE A 73 22.26 2.29 -4.54
CA ILE A 73 22.79 3.51 -5.16
C ILE A 73 24.06 3.19 -5.95
N LEU A 74 24.97 2.38 -5.39
CA LEU A 74 26.21 2.00 -6.04
C LEU A 74 25.96 1.20 -7.32
N LEU A 75 25.02 0.25 -7.28
CA LEU A 75 24.59 -0.49 -8.48
C LEU A 75 24.01 0.44 -9.55
N ALA A 76 23.17 1.41 -9.16
CA ALA A 76 22.61 2.39 -10.08
C ALA A 76 23.70 3.26 -10.71
N VAL A 77 24.71 3.69 -9.94
CA VAL A 77 25.85 4.47 -10.45
C VAL A 77 26.71 3.64 -11.40
N ILE A 78 26.98 2.36 -11.09
CA ILE A 78 27.71 1.46 -11.99
C ILE A 78 26.95 1.27 -13.30
N MET A 79 25.63 1.06 -13.23
CA MET A 79 24.79 0.91 -14.41
C MET A 79 24.81 2.18 -15.27
N MET A 80 24.64 3.36 -14.65
CA MET A 80 24.69 4.65 -15.35
C MET A 80 26.08 4.90 -15.96
N TYR A 81 27.15 4.54 -15.25
CA TYR A 81 28.52 4.66 -15.78
C TYR A 81 28.73 3.68 -16.95
N SER A 82 28.23 2.45 -16.87
CA SER A 82 28.36 1.48 -17.99
C SER A 82 27.61 1.92 -19.25
N ASP A 83 26.49 2.63 -19.08
CA ASP A 83 25.72 3.26 -20.15
C ASP A 83 26.50 4.45 -20.76
N LEU A 84 27.04 5.32 -19.91
CA LEU A 84 27.83 6.51 -20.32
C LEU A 84 29.17 6.18 -21.01
N ASN A 85 29.84 5.08 -20.62
CA ASN A 85 31.06 4.63 -21.30
C ASN A 85 30.78 3.87 -22.61
N GLY A 86 29.52 3.80 -23.05
CA GLY A 86 29.17 3.19 -24.32
C GLY A 86 29.52 1.70 -24.40
N ALA A 87 29.66 0.98 -23.28
CA ALA A 87 29.91 -0.45 -23.30
C ALA A 87 28.72 -1.25 -23.87
N LEU A 88 27.53 -0.63 -23.92
CA LEU A 88 26.32 -1.15 -24.59
C LEU A 88 26.12 -0.57 -26.01
N SER A 89 27.00 0.32 -26.48
CA SER A 89 27.01 0.85 -27.84
C SER A 89 27.44 -0.12 -28.97
N PRO A 90 28.04 -1.31 -28.76
CA PRO A 90 28.29 -2.20 -29.89
C PRO A 90 27.06 -2.99 -30.35
N ALA A 91 25.89 -2.84 -29.69
CA ALA A 91 24.68 -3.58 -30.04
C ALA A 91 23.78 -2.88 -31.08
N GLU A 92 23.96 -1.58 -31.34
CA GLU A 92 23.11 -0.85 -32.30
C GLU A 92 23.71 -0.70 -33.72
N GLU A 93 25.01 -0.94 -33.93
CA GLU A 93 25.66 -0.79 -35.25
C GLU A 93 25.72 -2.10 -36.08
N GLY A 94 25.08 -3.18 -35.64
CA GLY A 94 25.15 -4.49 -36.33
C GLY A 94 24.15 -4.75 -37.46
N TRP A 95 23.26 -3.80 -37.78
CA TRP A 95 22.15 -4.01 -38.73
C TRP A 95 21.91 -2.87 -39.74
N TYR A 96 22.93 -2.11 -40.10
CA TYR A 96 22.96 -1.33 -41.35
C TYR A 96 24.30 -1.45 -42.06
#